data_AF-A0AA45BHB9-F1
#
_entry.id   AF-A0AA45BHB9-F1
#
_cell.length_a   1.000
_cell.length_b   1.000
_cell.length_c   1.000
_cell.angle_alpha   90.00
_cell.angle_beta   90.00
_cell.angle_gamma   90.00
#
_symmetry.space_group_name_H-M   'P 1'
#
loop_
_entity.id
_entity.type
_entity.pdbx_description
1 polymer ?
#
loop_
_entity_poly.entity_id
_entity_poly.type
_entity_poly.pdbx_seq_one_letter_code
_entity_poly.pdbx_strand_id
1 'polypeptide(L)'
;MLDLHQEIKELKASHHGEVIGHEVHLKKIKQERDEMQKRVQFLEQELGAWKGKSIAAMVNGMCKQCGGEPLQAIVSDKDGYALLHCFGCGANKYELIGEQALKGGEA
;
A
#
# COMPACT_ATOMS: atom_id res chain seq x y z
N MET A 1 62.22 18.99 -11.11
CA MET A 1 61.99 17.70 -10.41
C MET A 1 61.19 17.90 -9.13
N LEU A 2 61.52 18.86 -8.26
CA LEU A 2 60.76 19.11 -7.02
C LEU A 2 59.33 19.65 -7.27
N ASP A 3 59.14 20.57 -8.23
CA ASP A 3 57.82 21.17 -8.49
C ASP A 3 56.79 20.14 -9.01
N LEU A 4 57.19 19.26 -9.93
CA LEU A 4 56.33 18.21 -10.45
C LEU A 4 55.88 17.21 -9.36
N HIS A 5 56.75 16.91 -8.39
CA HIS A 5 56.38 16.05 -7.27
C HIS A 5 55.35 16.72 -6.35
N GLN A 6 55.44 18.03 -6.17
CA GLN A 6 54.49 18.81 -5.40
C GLN A 6 53.12 18.87 -6.09
N GLU A 7 53.08 19.16 -7.40
CA GLU A 7 51.85 19.16 -8.20
C GLU A 7 51.15 17.79 -8.17
N ILE A 8 51.90 16.68 -8.30
CA ILE A 8 51.34 15.33 -8.21
C ILE A 8 50.72 15.07 -6.83
N LYS A 9 51.32 15.58 -5.76
CA LYS A 9 50.82 15.41 -4.39
C LYS A 9 49.50 16.16 -4.18
N GLU A 10 49.41 17.39 -4.70
CA GLU A 10 48.21 18.21 -4.63
C GLU A 10 47.08 17.64 -5.47
N LEU A 11 47.36 17.19 -6.70
CA LEU A 11 46.38 16.51 -7.56
C LEU A 11 45.83 15.24 -6.91
N LYS A 12 46.69 14.43 -6.29
CA LYS A 12 46.25 13.22 -5.56
C LYS A 12 45.35 13.57 -4.37
N ALA A 13 45.68 14.60 -3.61
CA ALA A 13 44.87 15.03 -2.48
C ALA A 13 43.50 15.58 -2.93
N SER A 14 43.49 16.39 -4.00
CA SER A 14 42.28 16.91 -4.61
C SER A 14 41.38 15.78 -5.13
N HIS A 15 41.94 14.86 -5.92
CA HIS A 15 41.19 13.70 -6.43
C HIS A 15 40.63 12.82 -5.31
N HIS A 16 41.42 12.59 -4.25
CA HIS A 16 40.94 11.83 -3.10
C HIS A 16 39.76 12.51 -2.40
N GLY A 17 39.81 13.84 -2.24
CA GLY A 17 38.71 14.62 -1.69
C GLY A 17 37.43 14.53 -2.54
N GLU A 18 37.56 14.61 -3.86
CA GLU A 18 36.44 14.46 -4.79
C GLU A 18 35.79 13.07 -4.70
N VAL A 19 36.61 12.01 -4.65
CA VAL A 19 36.13 10.63 -4.53
C VAL A 19 35.35 10.44 -3.22
N ILE A 20 35.86 10.95 -2.09
CA ILE A 20 35.15 10.90 -0.81
C ILE A 20 33.82 11.65 -0.91
N GLY A 21 33.80 12.83 -1.52
CA GLY A 21 32.58 13.61 -1.75
C GLY A 21 31.53 12.81 -2.52
N HIS A 22 31.93 12.20 -3.63
CA HIS A 22 31.05 11.34 -4.43
C HIS A 22 30.53 10.13 -3.66
N GLU A 23 31.38 9.46 -2.86
CA GLU A 23 30.95 8.32 -2.05
C GLU A 23 29.90 8.71 -1.00
N VAL A 24 30.09 9.85 -0.33
CA VAL A 24 29.13 10.38 0.65
C VAL A 24 27.81 10.75 -0.02
N HIS A 25 27.86 11.45 -1.15
CA HIS A 25 26.67 11.80 -1.92
C HIS A 25 25.92 10.56 -2.41
N LEU A 26 26.64 9.55 -2.94
CA LEU A 26 26.04 8.31 -3.39
C LEU A 26 25.37 7.54 -2.26
N LYS A 27 25.98 7.50 -1.06
CA LYS A 27 25.36 6.88 0.12
C LYS A 27 24.06 7.56 0.50
N LYS A 28 24.04 8.90 0.50
CA LYS A 28 22.83 9.68 0.80
C LYS A 28 21.71 9.42 -0.22
N ILE A 29 22.03 9.45 -1.51
CA ILE A 29 21.05 9.17 -2.58
C ILE A 29 20.47 7.75 -2.43
N LYS A 30 21.30 6.76 -2.13
CA LYS A 30 20.82 5.39 -1.89
C LYS A 30 19.86 5.30 -0.71
N GLN A 31 20.17 5.99 0.39
CA GLN A 31 19.29 6.04 1.57
C GLN A 31 17.94 6.69 1.25
N GLU A 32 17.94 7.85 0.60
CA GLU A 32 16.71 8.54 0.19
C GLU A 32 15.87 7.69 -0.77
N ARG A 33 16.52 6.99 -1.71
CA ARG A 33 15.87 6.03 -2.61
C ARG A 33 15.21 4.90 -1.83
N ASP A 34 15.94 4.29 -0.88
CA ASP A 34 15.43 3.16 -0.08
C ASP A 34 14.22 3.58 0.78
N GLU A 35 14.26 4.77 1.39
CA GLU A 35 13.14 5.34 2.14
C GLU A 35 11.93 5.61 1.24
N MET A 36 12.17 6.18 0.07
CA MET A 36 11.11 6.43 -0.90
C MET A 36 10.47 5.13 -1.39
N GLN A 37 11.28 4.10 -1.65
CA GLN A 37 10.80 2.79 -2.07
C GLN A 37 9.94 2.12 -1.00
N LYS A 38 10.31 2.24 0.28
CA LYS A 38 9.46 1.77 1.41
C LYS A 38 8.12 2.50 1.47
N ARG A 39 8.11 3.82 1.26
CA ARG A 39 6.87 4.61 1.23
C ARG A 39 5.96 4.22 0.07
N VAL A 40 6.52 3.98 -1.11
CA VAL A 40 5.75 3.51 -2.28
C VAL A 40 5.12 2.15 -2.00
N GLN A 41 5.90 1.19 -1.48
CA GLN A 41 5.38 -0.14 -1.12
C GLN A 41 4.23 -0.07 -0.11
N PHE A 42 4.36 0.80 0.90
CA PHE A 42 3.30 1.02 1.88
C PHE A 42 2.02 1.57 1.23
N LEU A 43 2.15 2.60 0.38
CA LEU A 43 1.00 3.20 -0.32
C LEU A 43 0.33 2.21 -1.31
N GLU A 44 1.11 1.38 -2.00
CA GLU A 44 0.57 0.33 -2.87
C GLU A 44 -0.28 -0.68 -2.09
N GLN A 45 0.16 -1.05 -0.88
CA GLN A 45 -0.60 -1.93 0.01
C GLN A 45 -1.91 -1.27 0.49
N GLU A 46 -1.85 -0.01 0.94
CA GLU A 46 -3.05 0.73 1.37
C GLU A 46 -4.05 0.90 0.21
N LEU A 47 -3.55 1.20 -0.99
CA LEU A 47 -4.39 1.32 -2.18
C LEU A 47 -5.06 -0.01 -2.53
N GLY A 48 -4.33 -1.13 -2.43
CA GLY A 48 -4.89 -2.47 -2.62
C GLY A 48 -6.01 -2.78 -1.63
N ALA A 49 -5.80 -2.51 -0.35
CA ALA A 49 -6.81 -2.69 0.70
C ALA A 49 -8.04 -1.80 0.46
N TRP A 50 -7.82 -0.54 0.10
CA TRP A 50 -8.90 0.41 -0.18
C TRP A 50 -9.75 -0.02 -1.39
N LYS A 51 -9.13 -0.50 -2.47
CA LYS A 51 -9.84 -1.05 -3.64
C LYS A 51 -10.71 -2.26 -3.29
N GLY A 52 -10.21 -3.16 -2.44
CA GLY A 52 -11.00 -4.31 -1.97
C GLY A 52 -12.23 -3.87 -1.17
N LYS A 53 -12.03 -2.91 -0.25
CA LYS A 53 -13.12 -2.34 0.55
C LYS A 53 -14.15 -1.59 -0.29
N SER A 54 -13.72 -0.83 -1.31
CA SER A 54 -14.65 -0.06 -2.15
C SER A 54 -15.54 -0.97 -3.00
N ILE A 55 -15.02 -2.08 -3.55
CA ILE A 55 -15.84 -3.08 -4.25
C ILE A 55 -16.84 -3.72 -3.29
N ALA A 56 -16.41 -4.13 -2.09
CA ALA A 56 -17.32 -4.68 -1.09
C ALA A 56 -18.42 -3.68 -0.69
N ALA A 57 -18.07 -2.40 -0.53
CA ALA A 57 -19.04 -1.34 -0.24
C ALA A 57 -20.06 -1.17 -1.37
N MET A 58 -19.62 -1.24 -2.64
CA MET A 58 -20.52 -1.11 -3.79
C MET A 58 -21.46 -2.31 -3.94
N VAL A 59 -20.97 -3.53 -3.74
CA VAL A 59 -21.76 -4.75 -3.97
C VAL A 59 -22.65 -5.10 -2.77
N ASN A 60 -22.10 -5.03 -1.56
CA ASN A 60 -22.77 -5.51 -0.33
C ASN A 60 -23.28 -4.38 0.56
N GLY A 61 -22.83 -3.15 0.32
CA GLY A 61 -23.13 -1.98 1.15
C GLY A 61 -22.25 -1.86 2.39
N MET A 62 -22.41 -0.73 3.07
CA MET A 62 -21.76 -0.45 4.35
C MET A 62 -22.48 -1.16 5.50
N CYS A 63 -21.75 -1.54 6.54
CA CYS A 63 -22.34 -2.09 7.76
C CYS A 63 -23.29 -1.06 8.39
N LYS A 64 -24.58 -1.40 8.50
CA LYS A 64 -25.59 -0.50 9.07
C LYS A 64 -25.43 -0.26 10.58
N GLN A 65 -24.71 -1.14 11.28
CA GLN A 65 -24.54 -1.04 12.72
C GLN A 65 -23.45 -0.03 13.09
N CYS A 66 -22.28 -0.09 12.45
CA CYS A 66 -21.16 0.80 12.77
C CYS A 66 -20.88 1.87 11.71
N GLY A 67 -21.34 1.69 10.46
CA GLY A 67 -21.04 2.58 9.34
C GLY A 67 -19.57 2.62 8.90
N GLY A 68 -18.66 2.03 9.66
CA GLY A 68 -17.21 2.18 9.49
C GLY A 68 -16.57 1.23 8.48
N GLU A 69 -17.17 0.07 8.22
CA GLU A 69 -16.62 -0.92 7.29
C GLU A 69 -17.71 -1.48 6.37
N PRO A 70 -17.36 -1.84 5.11
CA PRO A 70 -18.25 -2.56 4.22
C PRO A 70 -18.50 -3.98 4.70
N LEU A 71 -19.65 -4.52 4.29
CA LEU A 71 -19.99 -5.92 4.50
C LEU A 71 -19.19 -6.79 3.51
N GLN A 72 -18.45 -7.77 4.02
CA GLN A 72 -17.62 -8.67 3.22
C GLN A 72 -18.20 -10.08 3.26
N ALA A 73 -18.31 -10.73 2.10
CA ALA A 73 -18.84 -12.08 2.01
C ALA A 73 -17.83 -13.09 2.60
N ILE A 74 -18.33 -13.99 3.45
CA ILE A 74 -17.57 -15.10 4.04
C ILE A 74 -18.34 -16.40 3.88
N VAL A 75 -17.73 -17.52 4.29
CA VAL A 75 -18.40 -18.83 4.28
C VAL A 75 -19.63 -18.77 5.19
N SER A 76 -20.78 -19.11 4.63
CA SER A 76 -22.05 -19.18 5.36
C SER A 76 -22.16 -20.48 6.14
N ASP A 77 -22.75 -20.40 7.33
CA ASP A 77 -23.15 -21.53 8.17
C ASP A 77 -24.60 -21.98 7.91
N LYS A 78 -25.32 -21.31 7.00
CA LYS A 78 -26.72 -21.58 6.66
C LYS A 78 -26.87 -21.92 5.18
N ASP A 79 -27.51 -23.06 4.92
CA ASP A 79 -27.84 -23.51 3.58
C ASP A 79 -28.75 -22.51 2.85
N GLY A 80 -28.40 -22.17 1.61
CA GLY A 80 -29.17 -21.25 0.78
C GLY A 80 -29.01 -19.76 1.13
N TYR A 81 -28.18 -19.41 2.11
CA TYR A 81 -27.89 -18.03 2.49
C TYR A 81 -26.42 -17.66 2.25
N ALA A 82 -26.18 -16.45 1.77
CA ALA A 82 -24.89 -15.79 1.83
C ALA A 82 -24.72 -15.11 3.19
N LEU A 83 -23.54 -15.26 3.80
CA LEU A 83 -23.17 -14.55 5.02
C LEU A 83 -22.25 -13.37 4.69
N LEU A 84 -22.71 -12.18 5.05
CA LEU A 84 -21.96 -10.94 4.94
C LEU A 84 -21.53 -10.48 6.33
N HIS A 85 -20.23 -10.32 6.54
CA HIS A 85 -19.62 -9.98 7.82
C HIS A 85 -19.00 -8.58 7.81
N CYS A 86 -19.20 -7.83 8.89
CA CYS A 86 -18.50 -6.57 9.14
C CYS A 86 -17.27 -6.81 10.01
N PHE A 87 -16.08 -6.73 9.42
CA PHE A 87 -14.82 -6.87 10.15
C PHE A 87 -14.53 -5.72 11.14
N GLY A 88 -15.28 -4.61 11.07
CA GLY A 88 -15.11 -3.49 11.99
C GLY A 88 -15.84 -3.65 13.33
N CYS A 89 -17.01 -4.31 13.35
CA CYS A 89 -17.81 -4.46 14.57
C CYS A 89 -18.35 -5.87 14.83
N GLY A 90 -18.05 -6.83 13.96
CA GLY A 90 -18.48 -8.23 14.10
C GLY A 90 -19.92 -8.52 13.68
N ALA A 91 -20.66 -7.50 13.21
CA ALA A 91 -22.06 -7.69 12.80
C ALA A 91 -22.17 -8.59 11.56
N ASN A 92 -23.15 -9.49 11.60
CA ASN A 92 -23.46 -10.43 10.51
C ASN A 92 -24.78 -10.04 9.83
N LYS A 93 -24.84 -10.20 8.51
CA LYS A 93 -26.05 -10.09 7.70
C LYS A 93 -26.17 -11.32 6.82
N TYR A 94 -27.29 -12.01 6.93
CA TYR A 94 -27.63 -13.13 6.05
C TYR A 94 -28.51 -12.63 4.91
N GLU A 95 -28.21 -13.06 3.68
CA GLU A 95 -29.02 -12.77 2.49
C GLU A 95 -29.36 -14.07 1.79
N LEU A 96 -30.61 -14.26 1.38
CA LEU A 96 -30.98 -15.45 0.63
C LEU A 96 -30.33 -15.41 -0.75
N ILE A 97 -29.66 -16.49 -1.14
CA ILE A 97 -28.97 -16.56 -2.43
C ILE A 97 -30.01 -16.46 -3.55
N GLY A 98 -29.82 -15.51 -4.46
CA GLY A 98 -30.73 -15.24 -5.58
C GLY A 98 -31.79 -14.15 -5.32
N GLU A 99 -31.97 -13.69 -4.08
CA GLU A 99 -32.94 -12.62 -3.77
C GLU A 99 -32.51 -11.26 -4.35
N GLN A 100 -31.20 -11.02 -4.50
CA GLN A 100 -30.68 -9.82 -5.18
C GLN A 100 -31.08 -9.76 -6.67
N ALA A 101 -31.27 -10.91 -7.34
CA ALA A 101 -31.76 -10.96 -8.72
C ALA A 101 -33.25 -10.57 -8.82
N LEU A 102 -34.02 -10.70 -7.73
CA LEU A 102 -35.44 -10.36 -7.68
C LEU A 102 -35.69 -8.87 -7.37
N LYS A 103 -34.71 -8.16 -6.79
CA LYS A 103 -34.83 -6.72 -6.44
C LYS A 103 -34.38 -5.77 -7.56
N GLY A 104 -33.93 -6.28 -8.70
CA GLY A 104 -33.50 -5.48 -9.87
C GLY A 104 -34.65 -4.98 -10.76
N GLY A 105 -35.85 -4.77 -10.23
CA GLY A 105 -37.09 -4.61 -11.00
C GLY A 105 -37.91 -3.35 -10.73
N GLU A 106 -37.36 -2.30 -10.10
CA GLU A 106 -38.04 -0.99 -10.03
C GLU A 106 -37.03 0.11 -10.41
N ALA A 107 -37.24 0.64 -11.61
CA ALA A 107 -36.56 1.80 -12.18
C ALA A 107 -37.25 3.11 -11.76
#